data_AF-A0A0E0A1I0-F1
#
_entry.id   AF-A0A0E0A1I0-F1
#
_cell.length_a   1.000
_cell.length_b   1.000
_cell.length_c   1.000
_cell.angle_alpha   90.00
_cell.angle_beta   90.00
_cell.angle_gamma   90.00
#
_symmetry.space_group_name_H-M   'P 1'
#
loop_
_entity.id
_entity.type
_entity.pdbx_description
1 polymer ?
#
loop_
_entity_poly.entity_id
_entity_poly.type
_entity_poly.pdbx_seq_one_letter_code
_entity_poly.pdbx_strand_id
1 'polypeptide(L)' 'MATVESAHYIKTEHLVPLSEQQLVDYADIALNHTFRRALEWIAENDEITMQLDYP' A
#
# COMPACT_ATOMS: atom_id res chain seq x y z
N MET A 1 10.28 -7.62 -8.81
CA MET A 1 9.71 -7.24 -7.50
C MET A 1 8.20 -7.42 -7.61
N ALA A 2 7.55 -8.05 -6.64
CA ALA A 2 6.08 -8.16 -6.57
C ALA A 2 5.53 -7.06 -5.66
N THR A 3 4.44 -6.41 -6.05
CA THR A 3 3.76 -5.35 -5.27
C THR A 3 2.84 -5.95 -4.21
N VAL A 4 2.37 -5.13 -3.24
CA VAL A 4 1.38 -5.56 -2.24
C VAL A 4 0.10 -6.06 -2.91
N GLU A 5 -0.36 -5.37 -3.95
CA GLU A 5 -1.53 -5.77 -4.76
C GLU A 5 -1.33 -7.15 -5.42
N SER A 6 -0.14 -7.39 -5.98
CA SER A 6 0.20 -8.69 -6.59
C SER A 6 0.21 -9.81 -5.54
N ALA A 7 0.77 -9.54 -4.36
CA ALA A 7 0.78 -10.50 -3.26
C ALA A 7 -0.63 -10.79 -2.72
N HIS A 8 -1.47 -9.75 -2.63
CA HIS A 8 -2.88 -9.88 -2.27
C HIS A 8 -3.63 -10.74 -3.29
N TYR A 9 -3.43 -10.49 -4.59
CA TYR A 9 -4.01 -11.28 -5.66
C TYR A 9 -3.60 -12.76 -5.58
N ILE A 10 -2.32 -13.07 -5.38
CA ILE A 10 -1.85 -14.46 -5.24
C ILE A 10 -2.53 -15.17 -4.05
N LYS A 11 -2.80 -14.44 -2.96
CA LYS A 11 -3.40 -14.99 -1.74
C LYS A 11 -4.92 -15.17 -1.84
N THR A 12 -5.61 -14.28 -2.56
CA THR A 12 -7.07 -14.15 -2.51
C THR A 12 -7.77 -14.37 -3.84
N GLU A 13 -7.01 -14.48 -4.94
CA GLU A 13 -7.49 -14.46 -6.32
C GLU A 13 -8.25 -13.18 -6.72
N HIS A 14 -8.16 -12.13 -5.90
CA HIS A 14 -8.80 -10.85 -6.14
C HIS A 14 -7.77 -9.73 -6.29
N LEU A 15 -7.79 -9.07 -7.45
CA LEU A 15 -6.95 -7.91 -7.72
C LEU A 15 -7.68 -6.67 -7.24
N VAL A 16 -7.13 -6.00 -6.24
CA VAL A 16 -7.69 -4.80 -5.62
C VAL A 16 -6.67 -3.68 -5.74
N PRO A 17 -7.00 -2.55 -6.38
CA PRO A 17 -6.11 -1.40 -6.44
C PRO A 17 -6.03 -0.70 -5.08
N LEU A 18 -4.83 -0.45 -4.60
CA LEU A 18 -4.57 0.17 -3.29
C LEU A 18 -4.26 1.67 -3.41
N SER A 19 -4.57 2.43 -2.36
CA SER A 19 -4.37 3.88 -2.35
C SER A 19 -2.89 4.25 -2.21
N GLU A 20 -2.33 4.84 -3.26
CA GLU A 20 -1.00 5.48 -3.16
C GLU A 20 -1.06 6.76 -2.33
N GLN A 21 -2.16 7.52 -2.43
CA GLN A 21 -2.31 8.80 -1.74
C GLN A 21 -2.30 8.63 -0.21
N GLN A 22 -2.93 7.59 0.33
CA GLN A 22 -2.86 7.30 1.76
C GLN A 22 -1.41 7.09 2.24
N LEU A 23 -0.57 6.46 1.42
CA LEU A 23 0.84 6.27 1.74
C LEU A 23 1.63 7.58 1.66
N VAL A 24 1.31 8.46 0.72
CA VAL A 24 1.92 9.80 0.63
C VAL A 24 1.62 10.59 1.91
N ASP A 25 0.37 10.56 2.37
CA ASP A 25 -0.08 11.39 3.49
C ASP A 25 0.34 10.86 4.86
N TYR A 26 0.34 9.53 5.07
CA TYR A 26 0.56 8.94 6.39
C TYR A 26 1.89 8.20 6.56
N ALA A 27 2.47 7.66 5.49
CA ALA A 27 3.72 6.90 5.57
C ALA A 27 4.97 7.76 5.32
N ASP A 28 4.79 9.09 5.17
CA ASP A 28 5.85 10.07 4.89
C ASP A 28 6.73 9.68 3.68
N ILE A 29 6.11 8.99 2.72
CA ILE A 29 6.82 8.48 1.53
C ILE A 29 7.23 9.62 0.61
N ALA A 30 6.53 10.77 0.69
CA ALA A 30 6.86 11.96 -0.08
C ALA A 30 8.30 12.45 0.15
N LEU A 31 8.88 12.22 1.34
CA LEU A 31 10.22 12.70 1.67
C LEU A 31 11.32 11.66 1.43
N ASN A 32 11.01 10.36 1.51
CA ASN A 32 12.03 9.30 1.49
C ASN A 32 11.86 8.26 0.37
N HIS A 33 10.77 8.30 -0.42
CA HIS A 33 10.50 7.47 -1.61
C HIS A 33 10.90 5.98 -1.50
N THR A 34 10.90 5.41 -0.30
CA THR A 34 11.36 4.04 -0.10
C THR A 34 10.15 3.11 -0.01
N PHE A 35 10.05 2.20 -0.96
CA PHE A 35 9.08 1.09 -0.94
C PHE A 35 9.11 0.32 0.39
N ARG A 36 10.29 0.22 1.01
CA ARG A 36 10.46 -0.40 2.32
C ARG A 36 9.65 0.32 3.42
N ARG A 37 9.68 1.65 3.45
CA ARG A 37 8.92 2.42 4.45
C ARG A 37 7.41 2.24 4.26
N ALA A 38 6.95 2.16 3.01
CA ALA A 38 5.56 1.83 2.69
C ALA A 38 5.13 0.50 3.32
N LEU A 39 5.93 -0.55 3.10
CA LEU A 39 5.65 -1.89 3.62
C LEU A 39 5.68 -1.92 5.15
N GLU A 40 6.65 -1.25 5.77
CA GLU A 40 6.74 -1.12 7.23
C GLU A 40 5.52 -0.40 7.80
N TRP A 41 5.09 0.70 7.18
CA TRP A 41 3.89 1.43 7.62
C TRP A 41 2.61 0.58 7.47
N ILE A 42 2.42 -0.13 6.35
CA ILE A 42 1.26 -1.02 6.16
C ILE A 42 1.26 -2.11 7.24
N ALA A 43 2.43 -2.68 7.57
CA ALA A 43 2.55 -3.68 8.63
C ALA A 43 2.32 -3.10 10.04
N GLU A 44 2.72 -1.84 10.28
CA GLU A 44 2.51 -1.13 11.55
C GLU A 44 1.03 -0.77 11.77
N ASN A 45 0.29 -0.44 10.70
CA ASN A 45 -1.12 -0.02 10.77
C ASN A 45 -2.12 -1.16 10.51
N ASP A 46 -1.63 -2.32 10.08
CA ASP A 46 -2.40 -3.53 9.73
C ASP A 46 -3.44 -3.33 8.61
N GLU A 47 -3.43 -2.17 7.94
CA GLU A 47 -4.33 -1.88 6.83
C GLU A 47 -3.74 -0.92 5.80
N ILE A 48 -4.34 -0.97 4.61
CA ILE A 48 -4.22 0.04 3.56
C ILE A 48 -5.55 0.04 2.79
N THR A 49 -6.06 1.23 2.48
CA THR A 49 -7.37 1.40 1.83
C THR A 49 -7.28 1.20 0.32
N MET A 50 -8.45 0.98 -0.30
CA MET A 50 -8.55 0.88 -1.75
C MET A 50 -8.39 2.26 -2.38
N GLN A 51 -7.85 2.29 -3.60
CA GLN A 51 -7.75 3.51 -4.41
C GLN A 51 -9.11 4.21 -4.61
N LEU A 52 -10.21 3.45 -4.58
CA LEU A 52 -11.57 4.01 -4.70
C LEU A 52 -12.00 4.81 -3.45
N ASP A 53 -11.57 4.36 -2.27
CA ASP A 53 -11.98 4.96 -0.98
C ASP A 53 -11.07 6.13 -0.60
N TYR A 54 -9.81 6.09 -1.05
CA TYR A 54 -8.82 7.14 -0.84
C TYR A 54 -8.08 7.40 -2.17
N PRO A 55 -8.67 8.22 -3.06
CA PRO A 55 -8.09 8.50 -4.37
C PRO A 55 -6.80 9.32 -4.30
#